data_AF-D1P495-F1
#
_entry.id   AF-D1P495-F1
#
_cell.length_a   1.000
_cell.length_b   1.000
_cell.length_c   1.000
_cell.angle_alpha   90.00
_cell.angle_beta   90.00
_cell.angle_gamma   90.00
#
_symmetry.space_group_name_H-M   'P 1'
#
loop_
_entity.id
_entity.type
_entity.pdbx_description
1 polymer ?
#
loop_
_entity_poly.entity_id
_entity_poly.type
_entity_poly.pdbx_seq_one_letter_code
_entity_poly.pdbx_strand_id
1 'polypeptide(L)' 'MNSAFASWSDFFAMGGYGFYVWLAVVLTILPILGLCFHTFIQRKMIINSIIQQQTREARQKAARVRRESL' A
#
# COMPACT_ATOMS: atom_id res chain seq x y z
N MET A 1 8.16 31.84 30.43
CA MET A 1 8.56 30.82 29.44
C MET A 1 7.68 31.03 28.22
N ASN A 2 8.21 31.65 27.16
CA ASN A 2 7.42 32.06 26.01
C ASN A 2 7.36 30.89 25.01
N SER A 3 6.20 30.25 24.90
CA SER A 3 5.95 29.22 23.90
C SER A 3 6.01 29.90 22.53
N ALA A 4 6.97 29.54 21.67
CA ALA A 4 7.11 30.13 20.33
C ALA A 4 5.90 29.88 19.40
N PHE A 5 4.95 29.04 19.84
CA PHE A 5 3.70 28.74 19.14
C PHE A 5 2.58 28.64 20.18
N ALA A 6 1.52 29.42 20.01
CA ALA A 6 0.38 29.46 20.94
C ALA A 6 -0.64 28.35 20.65
N SER A 7 -0.59 27.72 19.48
CA SER A 7 -1.52 26.69 19.06
C SER A 7 -0.92 25.75 18.01
N TRP A 8 -1.46 24.53 17.89
CA TRP A 8 -1.17 23.65 16.76
C TRP A 8 -1.48 24.35 15.42
N SER A 9 -2.53 25.18 15.37
CA SER A 9 -2.87 25.98 14.20
C SER A 9 -1.75 26.95 13.80
N ASP A 10 -1.08 27.60 14.76
CA ASP A 10 0.07 28.49 14.47
C ASP A 10 1.28 27.74 13.94
N PHE A 11 1.44 26.47 14.30
CA PHE A 11 2.47 25.61 13.72
C PHE A 11 2.16 25.24 12.26
N PHE A 12 0.89 24.99 11.93
CA PHE A 12 0.47 24.77 10.53
C PHE A 12 0.38 26.06 9.73
N ALA A 13 0.15 27.20 10.38
CA ALA A 13 -0.08 28.48 9.74
C ALA A 13 1.13 29.42 9.80
N MET A 14 2.23 29.09 10.50
CA MET A 14 3.46 29.88 10.74
C MET A 14 3.51 31.21 9.96
N GLY A 15 2.76 32.22 10.44
CA GLY A 15 2.72 33.57 9.86
C GLY A 15 2.41 33.68 8.35
N GLY A 16 1.76 32.69 7.73
CA GLY A 16 1.40 32.64 6.30
C GLY A 16 2.17 31.62 5.45
N TYR A 17 3.22 30.98 5.97
CA TYR A 17 4.11 30.12 5.17
C TYR A 17 3.83 28.62 5.25
N GLY A 18 3.10 28.17 6.27
CA GLY A 18 2.92 26.74 6.49
C GLY A 18 2.19 26.03 5.33
N PHE A 19 1.32 26.73 4.59
CA PHE A 19 0.68 26.19 3.39
C PHE A 19 1.69 25.69 2.35
N TYR A 20 2.76 26.45 2.09
CA TYR A 20 3.78 26.09 1.10
C TYR A 20 4.63 24.90 1.56
N VAL A 21 4.95 24.84 2.85
CA VAL A 21 5.71 23.72 3.43
C VAL A 21 4.91 22.43 3.35
N TRP A 22 3.63 22.47 3.74
CA TRP A 22 2.75 21.30 3.67
C TRP A 22 2.51 20.86 2.23
N LEU A 23 2.41 21.79 1.27
CA LEU A 23 2.31 21.44 -0.14
C LEU A 23 3.56 20.72 -0.66
N ALA A 24 4.76 21.17 -0.27
CA ALA A 24 6.02 20.50 -0.60
C ALA A 24 6.16 19.12 0.08
N VAL A 25 5.74 19.01 1.34
CA VAL A 25 5.71 17.73 2.08
C VAL A 25 4.74 16.75 1.43
N VAL A 26 3.54 17.19 1.06
CA VAL A 26 2.58 16.35 0.35
C VAL A 26 3.14 15.94 -1.02
N LEU A 27 3.70 16.87 -1.79
CA LEU A 27 4.30 16.56 -3.09
C LEU A 27 5.45 15.54 -3.03
N THR A 28 6.20 15.51 -1.93
CA THR A 28 7.29 14.53 -1.73
C THR A 28 6.78 13.19 -1.20
N ILE A 29 5.77 13.19 -0.32
CA ILE A 29 5.16 11.97 0.21
C ILE A 29 4.32 11.25 -0.85
N LEU A 30 3.63 11.99 -1.74
CA LEU A 30 2.73 11.45 -2.75
C LEU A 30 3.40 10.41 -3.67
N PRO A 31 4.57 10.64 -4.29
CA PRO A 31 5.24 9.63 -5.11
C PRO A 31 5.74 8.45 -4.28
N ILE A 32 6.17 8.65 -3.02
CA ILE A 32 6.60 7.56 -2.13
C ILE A 32 5.40 6.65 -1.82
N LEU A 33 4.26 7.24 -1.43
CA LEU A 33 3.03 6.49 -1.21
C LEU A 33 2.56 5.78 -2.49
N GLY A 34 2.66 6.43 -3.64
CA GLY A 34 2.38 5.84 -4.93
C GLY A 34 3.23 4.59 -5.20
N LEU A 35 4.54 4.67 -4.92
CA LEU A 35 5.47 3.56 -5.11
C LEU A 35 5.21 2.41 -4.12
N CYS A 36 4.96 2.73 -2.85
CA CYS A 36 4.56 1.76 -1.84
C CYS A 36 3.27 1.06 -2.26
N PHE A 37 2.22 1.81 -2.62
CA PHE A 37 0.93 1.28 -3.03
C PHE A 37 1.05 0.38 -4.27
N HIS A 38 1.82 0.82 -5.26
CA HIS A 38 2.13 0.02 -6.44
C HIS A 38 2.81 -1.30 -6.07
N THR A 39 3.79 -1.26 -5.17
CA THR A 39 4.50 -2.46 -4.66
C THR A 39 3.55 -3.40 -3.91
N PHE A 40 2.66 -2.85 -3.06
CA PHE A 40 1.66 -3.64 -2.34
C PHE A 40 0.66 -4.32 -3.28
N ILE A 41 0.18 -3.63 -4.31
CA ILE A 41 -0.72 -4.21 -5.31
C ILE A 41 -0.01 -5.30 -6.09
N GLN A 42 1.21 -5.06 -6.58
CA GLN A 42 1.97 -6.08 -7.32
C GLN A 42 2.18 -7.34 -6.50
N ARG A 43 2.57 -7.20 -5.23
CA ARG A 43 2.74 -8.34 -4.32
C ARG A 43 1.44 -9.14 -4.16
N LYS A 44 0.30 -8.45 -4.06
CA LYS A 44 -1.02 -9.08 -3.90
C LYS A 44 -1.48 -9.77 -5.19
N MET A 45 -1.19 -9.19 -6.36
CA MET A 45 -1.47 -9.81 -7.66
C MET A 45 -0.68 -11.10 -7.87
N ILE A 46 0.60 -11.13 -7.50
CA ILE A 46 1.45 -12.33 -7.60
C ILE A 46 0.95 -13.44 -6.67
N ILE A 47 0.55 -13.11 -5.44
CA ILE A 47 0.03 -14.14 -4.52
C ILE A 47 -1.32 -14.69 -5.01
N ASN A 48 -2.21 -13.82 -5.50
CA ASN A 48 -3.50 -14.25 -6.02
C ASN A 48 -3.38 -15.14 -7.26
N SER A 49 -2.44 -14.87 -8.15
CA SER A 49 -2.22 -15.73 -9.33
C SER A 49 -1.74 -17.13 -8.92
N ILE A 50 -0.83 -17.22 -7.95
CA ILE A 50 -0.35 -18.51 -7.41
C ILE A 50 -1.50 -19.32 -6.79
N ILE A 51 -2.36 -18.71 -5.96
CA ILE A 51 -3.49 -19.40 -5.33
C ILE A 51 -4.46 -19.95 -6.38
N GLN A 52 -4.74 -19.17 -7.43
CA GLN A 52 -5.65 -19.58 -8.50
C GLN A 52 -5.09 -20.75 -9.31
N GLN A 53 -3.76 -20.78 -9.53
CA GLN A 53 -3.07 -21.85 -10.23
C GLN A 53 -3.03 -23.14 -9.40
N GLN A 54 -2.71 -23.04 -8.11
CA GLN A 54 -2.74 -24.18 -7.18
C GLN A 54 -4.12 -24.83 -7.08
N THR A 55 -5.19 -24.04 -7.10
CA THR A 55 -6.57 -24.57 -7.05
C THR A 55 -6.90 -25.41 -8.29
N ARG A 56 -6.37 -25.05 -9.46
CA ARG A 56 -6.57 -25.81 -10.71
C ARG A 56 -5.75 -27.09 -10.71
N GLU A 57 -4.49 -27.04 -10.27
CA GLU A 57 -3.63 -28.21 -10.16
C GLU A 57 -4.14 -29.22 -9.12
N ALA A 58 -4.66 -28.75 -7.99
CA ALA A 58 -5.25 -29.61 -6.96
C ALA A 58 -6.46 -30.39 -7.49
N ARG A 59 -7.31 -29.76 -8.31
CA ARG A 59 -8.45 -30.44 -8.96
C ARG A 59 -8.02 -31.50 -9.97
N GLN A 60 -6.98 -31.23 -10.75
CA GLN A 60 -6.44 -32.20 -11.71
C GLN A 60 -5.76 -33.38 -11.02
N LYS A 61 -5.02 -33.13 -9.93
CA LYS A 61 -4.43 -34.20 -9.11
C LYS A 61 -5.50 -35.08 -8.46
N ALA A 62 -6.55 -34.48 -7.88
CA ALA A 62 -7.67 -35.24 -7.32
C ALA A 62 -8.41 -36.10 -8.37
N ALA A 63 -8.54 -35.60 -9.61
CA ALA A 63 -9.12 -36.36 -10.71
C ALA A 63 -8.21 -37.51 -11.20
N ARG A 64 -6.88 -37.33 -11.18
CA ARG A 64 -5.92 -38.42 -11.49
C ARG A 64 -5.93 -39.51 -10.43
N VAL A 65 -5.88 -39.14 -9.14
CA VAL A 65 -5.92 -40.11 -8.03
C VAL A 65 -7.20 -40.94 -8.08
N ARG A 66 -8.35 -40.33 -8.41
CA ARG A 66 -9.63 -41.05 -8.58
C ARG A 66 -9.64 -42.00 -9.78
N ARG A 67 -8.82 -41.77 -10.82
CA ARG A 67 -8.70 -42.65 -11.98
C ARG A 67 -7.71 -43.81 -11.76
N GLU A 68 -6.70 -43.63 -10.92
CA GLU A 68 -5.75 -44.71 -10.55
C GLU A 68 -6.32 -45.67 -9.50
N SER A 69 -7.37 -45.27 -8.77
CA SER A 69 -8.02 -46.10 -7.75
C SER A 69 -9.24 -46.91 -8.26
N LEU A 70 -9.45 -46.98 -9.58
CA LEU A 70 -10.50 -47.76 -10.25
C LEU A 70 -9.85 -48.82 -11.15
#